data_AF-A0A2T2UCZ7-F1
#
_entry.id   AF-A0A2T2UCZ7-F1
#
_cell.length_a   1.000
_cell.length_b   1.000
_cell.length_c   1.000
_cell.angle_alpha   90.00
_cell.angle_beta   90.00
_cell.angle_gamma   90.00
#
_symmetry.space_group_name_H-M   'P 1'
#
loop_
_entity.id
_entity.type
_entity.pdbx_description
1 polymer ?
#
loop_
_entity_poly.entity_id
_entity_poly.type
_entity_poly.pdbx_seq_one_letter_code
_entity_poly.pdbx_strand_id
1 'polypeptide(L)'
;MSGPARRLRFPSFLRSSDSNNMATTSADREQWGSRLGFVLAAAGSAIGLGNIWRFPYLAGEGGGGAFVLIYLLCVVLIGMPYLYAELSLGRNSQRNPVGAIKSITGGGSAWILVGGFCVLAGFVILSYYSVVAGWAVGYAVKDIIAPTMGFQEFAASPGLVIALLGVFLLLTFLVVVGGVE
;
A
#
# COMPACT_ATOMS: atom_id res chain seq x y z
N MET A 1 17.89 11.99 -83.39
CA MET A 1 16.91 11.26 -82.54
C MET A 1 17.19 11.66 -81.09
N SER A 2 16.83 12.83 -80.53
CA SER A 2 15.56 13.57 -80.40
C SER A 2 14.40 12.74 -79.83
N GLY A 3 14.14 12.94 -78.53
CA GLY A 3 12.99 12.41 -77.78
C GLY A 3 13.22 12.50 -76.26
N PRO A 4 12.61 13.49 -75.55
CA PRO A 4 12.82 13.71 -74.12
C PRO A 4 11.76 13.01 -73.27
N ALA A 5 12.15 12.17 -72.30
CA ALA A 5 11.23 11.63 -71.31
C ALA A 5 11.11 12.59 -70.12
N ARG A 6 9.89 13.11 -69.99
CA ARG A 6 9.43 14.16 -69.09
C ARG A 6 9.31 13.65 -67.64
N ARG A 7 9.72 14.52 -66.71
CA ARG A 7 9.62 14.44 -65.24
C ARG A 7 8.34 13.78 -64.71
N LEU A 8 8.48 13.02 -63.62
CA LEU A 8 7.57 13.10 -62.48
C LEU A 8 8.38 13.30 -61.20
N ARG A 9 8.66 14.57 -60.91
CA ARG A 9 9.18 15.04 -59.63
C ARG A 9 7.98 15.10 -58.70
N PHE A 10 7.78 14.08 -57.88
CA PHE A 10 6.75 14.13 -56.84
C PHE A 10 7.05 15.30 -55.89
N PRO A 11 6.03 16.07 -55.48
CA PRO A 11 6.21 17.20 -54.58
C PRO A 11 6.71 16.72 -53.21
N SER A 12 7.80 17.33 -52.74
CA SER A 12 8.40 17.17 -51.42
C SER A 12 7.57 17.85 -50.31
N PHE A 13 6.25 17.68 -50.32
CA PHE A 13 5.31 18.46 -49.51
C PHE A 13 4.52 17.64 -48.49
N LEU A 14 5.08 16.58 -47.92
CA LEU A 14 4.57 16.01 -46.66
C LEU A 14 5.75 15.56 -45.79
N ARG A 15 6.68 16.49 -45.55
CA ARG A 15 7.63 16.39 -44.44
C ARG A 15 6.84 16.69 -43.17
N SER A 16 6.52 15.62 -42.45
CA SER A 16 6.62 15.52 -40.99
C SER A 16 6.77 16.84 -40.24
N SER A 17 5.73 17.21 -39.50
CA SER A 17 5.59 18.11 -38.34
C SER A 17 4.18 18.70 -38.49
N ASP A 18 3.14 18.20 -37.84
CA ASP A 18 2.96 18.23 -36.40
C ASP A 18 2.11 17.03 -35.95
N SER A 19 2.76 15.92 -35.58
CA SER A 19 2.20 15.10 -34.50
C SER A 19 2.36 15.94 -33.25
N ASN A 20 1.34 16.72 -32.91
CA ASN A 20 1.21 17.31 -31.58
C ASN A 20 1.58 16.21 -30.59
N ASN A 21 2.69 16.44 -29.90
CA ASN A 21 3.14 15.64 -28.79
C ASN A 21 2.00 15.60 -27.78
N MET A 22 1.11 14.64 -27.92
CA MET A 22 0.43 14.05 -26.79
C MET A 22 1.51 13.27 -26.06
N ALA A 23 2.38 14.04 -25.40
CA ALA A 23 3.20 13.60 -24.31
C ALA A 23 2.18 12.99 -23.34
N THR A 24 1.96 11.69 -23.51
CA THR A 24 1.48 10.84 -22.46
C THR A 24 2.43 11.16 -21.32
N THR A 25 1.91 11.90 -20.34
CA THR A 25 2.55 12.13 -19.07
C THR A 25 2.93 10.75 -18.59
N SER A 26 4.18 10.36 -18.84
CA SER A 26 4.82 9.29 -18.10
C SER A 26 4.87 9.89 -16.72
N ALA A 27 3.84 9.61 -15.92
CA ALA A 27 3.83 9.93 -14.51
C ALA A 27 5.14 9.36 -14.00
N ASP A 28 6.09 10.26 -13.74
CA ASP A 28 7.44 9.91 -13.33
C ASP A 28 7.24 9.09 -12.06
N ARG A 29 7.50 7.78 -12.15
CA ARG A 29 7.14 6.89 -11.06
C ARG A 29 8.05 7.23 -9.91
N GLU A 30 7.46 7.65 -8.80
CA GLU A 30 8.17 7.88 -7.55
C GLU A 30 8.98 6.63 -7.21
N GLN A 31 10.30 6.80 -7.22
CA GLN A 31 11.25 5.78 -6.84
C GLN A 31 11.72 6.10 -5.44
N TRP A 32 11.67 5.10 -4.57
CA TRP A 32 12.16 5.22 -3.21
C TRP A 32 13.59 5.78 -3.19
N GLY A 33 13.77 6.96 -2.58
CA GLY A 33 15.07 7.64 -2.50
C GLY A 33 16.16 6.83 -1.80
N SER A 34 15.80 5.84 -0.97
CA SER A 34 16.77 4.89 -0.40
C SER A 34 16.22 3.47 -0.23
N ARG A 35 17.09 2.47 -0.39
CA ARG A 35 16.78 1.05 -0.13
C ARG A 35 16.39 0.81 1.33
N LEU A 36 17.01 1.53 2.26
CA LEU A 36 16.67 1.45 3.68
C LEU A 36 15.27 2.01 3.95
N GLY A 37 14.89 3.13 3.33
CA GLY A 37 13.54 3.68 3.43
C GLY A 37 12.48 2.70 2.93
N PHE A 38 12.74 2.03 1.79
CA PHE A 38 11.86 0.97 1.29
C PHE A 38 11.72 -0.20 2.29
N VAL A 39 12.83 -0.71 2.83
CA VAL A 39 12.81 -1.83 3.79
C VAL A 39 12.10 -1.45 5.08
N LEU A 40 12.33 -0.24 5.61
CA LEU A 40 11.67 0.25 6.81
C LEU A 40 10.17 0.46 6.60
N ALA A 41 9.77 1.02 5.46
CA ALA A 41 8.35 1.17 5.12
C ALA A 41 7.66 -0.19 4.97
N ALA A 42 8.31 -1.15 4.30
CA ALA A 42 7.79 -2.52 4.16
C ALA A 42 7.71 -3.24 5.52
N ALA A 43 8.73 -3.11 6.36
CA ALA A 43 8.75 -3.68 7.71
C ALA A 43 7.66 -3.05 8.61
N GLY A 44 7.49 -1.73 8.53
CA GLY A 44 6.43 -1.01 9.27
C GLY A 44 5.02 -1.45 8.86
N SER A 45 4.80 -1.73 7.56
CA SER A 45 3.53 -2.29 7.07
C SER A 45 3.30 -3.73 7.54
N ALA A 46 4.37 -4.53 7.66
CA ALA A 46 4.29 -5.93 8.09
C ALA A 46 4.11 -6.11 9.61
N ILE A 47 4.62 -5.16 10.42
CA ILE A 47 4.55 -5.22 11.88
C ILE A 47 3.23 -4.58 12.35
N GLY A 48 2.20 -5.41 12.54
CA GLY A 48 0.89 -4.97 13.02
C GLY A 48 0.73 -5.04 14.55
N LEU A 49 -0.24 -4.29 15.07
CA LEU A 49 -0.65 -4.28 16.49
C LEU A 49 -1.03 -5.69 16.99
N GLY A 50 -1.56 -6.55 16.11
CA GLY A 50 -1.84 -7.96 16.41
C GLY A 50 -0.61 -8.76 16.83
N ASN A 51 0.59 -8.42 16.35
CA ASN A 51 1.83 -9.08 16.78
C ASN A 51 2.20 -8.71 18.23
N ILE A 52 1.70 -7.58 18.75
CA ILE A 52 2.04 -7.09 20.08
C ILE A 52 1.24 -7.82 21.16
N TRP A 53 -0.06 -8.05 20.95
CA TRP A 53 -0.93 -8.67 21.97
C TRP A 53 -1.44 -10.06 21.60
N ARG A 54 -1.71 -10.34 20.32
CA ARG A 54 -2.42 -11.56 19.93
C ARG A 54 -1.44 -12.71 19.80
N PHE A 55 -0.26 -12.44 19.24
CA PHE A 55 0.83 -13.41 19.20
C PHE A 55 1.22 -13.94 20.59
N PRO A 56 1.56 -13.12 21.60
CA PRO A 56 1.93 -13.64 22.92
C PRO A 56 0.76 -14.34 23.62
N TYR A 57 -0.48 -13.89 23.41
CA TYR A 57 -1.66 -14.57 23.94
C TYR A 57 -1.82 -15.99 23.38
N LEU A 58 -1.80 -16.15 22.04
CA LEU A 58 -1.88 -17.47 21.41
C LEU A 58 -0.65 -18.33 21.71
N ALA A 59 0.53 -17.74 21.80
CA ALA A 59 1.73 -18.47 22.21
C ALA A 59 1.59 -18.97 23.66
N GLY A 60 1.05 -18.15 24.56
CA GLY A 60 0.80 -18.53 25.95
C GLY A 60 -0.18 -19.70 26.08
N GLU A 61 -1.33 -19.63 25.41
CA GLU A 61 -2.33 -20.72 25.42
C GLU A 61 -1.90 -21.96 24.63
N GLY A 62 -1.15 -21.77 23.54
CA GLY A 62 -0.78 -22.82 22.59
C GLY A 62 0.38 -23.72 23.01
N GLY A 63 0.86 -23.64 24.25
CA GLY A 63 2.00 -24.42 24.73
C GLY A 63 3.35 -23.72 24.59
N GLY A 64 3.37 -22.39 24.53
CA GLY A 64 4.56 -21.55 24.63
C GLY A 64 5.54 -21.76 23.48
N GLY A 65 6.75 -22.19 23.80
CA GLY A 65 7.85 -22.34 22.85
C GLY A 65 7.59 -23.35 21.73
N ALA A 66 6.82 -24.41 21.99
CA ALA A 66 6.47 -25.40 20.97
C ALA A 66 5.56 -24.79 19.88
N PHE A 67 4.60 -23.95 20.28
CA PHE A 67 3.77 -23.19 19.34
C PHE A 67 4.60 -22.24 18.49
N VAL A 68 5.54 -21.52 19.10
CA VAL A 68 6.41 -20.58 18.37
C VAL A 68 7.25 -21.31 17.31
N LEU A 69 7.76 -22.51 17.61
CA LEU A 69 8.57 -23.27 16.67
C LEU A 69 7.76 -23.73 15.45
N ILE A 70 6.53 -24.22 15.66
CA ILE A 70 5.60 -24.56 14.57
C ILE A 70 5.19 -23.31 13.79
N TYR A 71 4.92 -22.20 14.48
CA TYR A 71 4.59 -20.91 13.86
C TYR A 71 5.71 -20.45 12.92
N LEU A 72 6.96 -20.46 13.36
CA LEU A 72 8.12 -20.09 12.54
C LEU A 72 8.27 -21.02 11.33
N LEU A 73 8.06 -22.33 11.51
CA LEU A 73 8.10 -23.28 10.40
C LEU A 73 7.03 -22.95 9.34
N CYS A 74 5.80 -22.66 9.76
CA CYS A 74 4.73 -22.23 8.86
C CYS A 74 5.06 -20.91 8.15
N VAL A 75 5.66 -19.94 8.85
CA VAL A 75 6.08 -18.66 8.24
C VAL A 75 7.13 -18.89 7.16
N VAL A 76 8.11 -19.75 7.40
CA VAL A 76 9.16 -20.05 6.40
C VAL A 76 8.60 -20.86 5.22
N LEU A 77 7.75 -21.85 5.48
CA LEU A 77 7.24 -22.75 4.44
C LEU A 77 6.11 -22.16 3.61
N ILE A 78 5.31 -21.24 4.17
CA ILE A 78 4.11 -20.70 3.51
C ILE A 78 4.23 -19.18 3.35
N GLY A 79 4.58 -18.46 4.42
CA GLY A 79 4.65 -17.00 4.42
C GLY A 79 5.71 -16.45 3.46
N MET A 80 6.95 -16.95 3.55
CA MET A 80 8.05 -16.54 2.67
C MET A 80 7.77 -16.78 1.18
N PRO A 81 7.38 -17.99 0.72
CA PRO A 81 7.10 -18.19 -0.70
C PRO A 81 5.90 -17.37 -1.19
N TYR A 82 4.88 -17.16 -0.35
CA TYR A 82 3.76 -16.29 -0.68
C TYR A 82 4.20 -14.83 -0.87
N LEU A 83 5.01 -14.31 0.08
CA LEU A 83 5.58 -12.96 -0.02
C LEU A 83 6.44 -12.79 -1.27
N TYR A 84 7.30 -13.77 -1.59
CA TYR A 84 8.11 -13.72 -2.80
C TYR A 84 7.27 -13.76 -4.07
N ALA A 85 6.17 -14.52 -4.09
CA ALA A 85 5.25 -14.54 -5.22
C ALA A 85 4.60 -13.16 -5.43
N GLU A 86 4.09 -12.53 -4.36
CA GLU A 86 3.50 -11.19 -4.43
C GLU A 86 4.50 -10.11 -4.83
N LEU A 87 5.70 -10.14 -4.26
CA LEU A 87 6.77 -9.19 -4.61
C LEU A 87 7.22 -9.36 -6.05
N SER A 88 7.36 -10.59 -6.55
CA SER A 88 7.70 -10.86 -7.95
C SER A 88 6.61 -10.38 -8.89
N LEU A 89 5.34 -10.60 -8.54
CA LEU A 89 4.18 -10.11 -9.27
C LEU A 89 4.16 -8.58 -9.36
N GLY A 90 4.36 -7.89 -8.22
CA GLY A 90 4.44 -6.44 -8.16
C GLY A 90 5.61 -5.89 -8.97
N ARG A 91 6.76 -6.56 -8.93
CA ARG A 91 7.96 -6.16 -9.71
C ARG A 91 7.78 -6.32 -11.20
N ASN A 92 7.10 -7.37 -11.66
CA ASN A 92 6.87 -7.62 -13.08
C ASN A 92 5.74 -6.74 -13.65
N SER A 93 4.65 -6.57 -12.90
CA SER A 93 3.50 -5.79 -13.37
C SER A 93 3.68 -4.29 -13.21
N GLN A 94 4.45 -3.83 -12.21
CA GLN A 94 4.68 -2.41 -11.88
C GLN A 94 3.39 -1.55 -11.91
N ARG A 95 2.29 -2.15 -11.44
CA ARG A 95 0.93 -1.61 -11.49
C ARG A 95 0.26 -1.91 -10.16
N ASN A 96 -0.74 -1.09 -9.82
CA ASN A 96 -1.60 -1.32 -8.65
C ASN A 96 -2.20 -2.74 -8.67
N PRO A 97 -2.57 -3.34 -7.52
CA PRO A 97 -3.02 -4.73 -7.43
C PRO A 97 -4.10 -5.11 -8.46
N VAL A 98 -5.09 -4.23 -8.66
CA VAL A 98 -6.14 -4.38 -9.69
C VAL A 98 -5.57 -4.38 -11.11
N GLY A 99 -4.62 -3.48 -11.39
CA GLY A 99 -3.93 -3.35 -12.68
C GLY A 99 -2.93 -4.48 -12.96
N ALA A 100 -2.31 -5.04 -11.93
CA ALA A 100 -1.43 -6.21 -12.02
C ALA A 100 -2.23 -7.45 -12.43
N ILE A 101 -3.34 -7.72 -11.75
CA ILE A 101 -4.20 -8.87 -12.11
C ILE A 101 -4.83 -8.68 -13.48
N LYS A 102 -5.28 -7.45 -13.82
CA LYS A 102 -5.79 -7.12 -15.16
C LYS A 102 -4.76 -7.37 -16.26
N SER A 103 -3.47 -7.12 -15.99
CA SER A 103 -2.39 -7.33 -16.96
C SER A 103 -2.11 -8.80 -17.27
N ILE A 104 -2.39 -9.68 -16.32
CA ILE A 104 -2.15 -11.13 -16.45
C ILE A 104 -3.37 -11.82 -17.05
N THR A 105 -4.56 -11.33 -16.73
CA THR A 105 -5.84 -11.99 -17.09
C THR A 105 -6.54 -11.41 -18.31
N GLY A 106 -5.98 -10.37 -18.94
CA GLY A 106 -6.51 -9.80 -20.19
C GLY A 106 -7.82 -9.02 -20.06
N GLY A 107 -8.21 -8.61 -18.84
CA GLY A 107 -9.34 -7.70 -18.63
C GLY A 107 -10.73 -8.32 -18.52
N GLY A 108 -10.92 -9.59 -18.88
CA GLY A 108 -12.23 -10.28 -18.86
C GLY A 108 -12.44 -11.30 -17.75
N SER A 109 -11.49 -11.44 -16.83
CA SER A 109 -11.51 -12.52 -15.84
C SER A 109 -12.01 -12.07 -14.46
N ALA A 110 -12.80 -12.92 -13.80
CA ALA A 110 -13.33 -12.69 -12.45
C ALA A 110 -12.22 -12.46 -11.40
N TRP A 111 -10.97 -12.84 -11.70
CA TRP A 111 -9.80 -12.58 -10.87
C TRP A 111 -9.54 -11.10 -10.60
N ILE A 112 -10.02 -10.17 -11.45
CA ILE A 112 -9.93 -8.72 -11.19
C ILE A 112 -10.67 -8.35 -9.90
N LEU A 113 -11.72 -9.08 -9.52
CA LEU A 113 -12.44 -8.89 -8.26
C LEU A 113 -11.54 -9.15 -7.05
N VAL A 114 -10.58 -10.08 -7.15
CA VAL A 114 -9.62 -10.35 -6.08
C VAL A 114 -8.75 -9.12 -5.83
N GLY A 115 -8.30 -8.44 -6.89
CA GLY A 115 -7.56 -7.19 -6.77
C GLY A 115 -8.39 -6.07 -6.13
N GLY A 116 -9.67 -5.98 -6.48
CA GLY A 116 -10.61 -5.05 -5.84
C GLY A 116 -10.84 -5.37 -4.37
N PHE A 117 -10.91 -6.67 -4.04
CA PHE A 117 -11.05 -7.14 -2.66
C PHE A 117 -9.82 -6.81 -1.81
N CYS A 118 -8.59 -6.88 -2.36
CA CYS A 118 -7.39 -6.43 -1.66
C CYS A 118 -7.46 -4.94 -1.28
N VAL A 119 -7.95 -4.08 -2.19
CA VAL A 119 -8.10 -2.64 -1.91
C VAL A 119 -9.17 -2.40 -0.85
N LEU A 120 -10.32 -3.08 -0.95
CA LEU A 120 -11.39 -3.00 0.04
C LEU A 120 -10.91 -3.49 1.42
N ALA A 121 -10.19 -4.60 1.47
CA ALA A 121 -9.62 -5.14 2.70
C ALA A 121 -8.66 -4.13 3.36
N GLY A 122 -7.78 -3.48 2.58
CA GLY A 122 -6.92 -2.41 3.07
C GLY A 122 -7.71 -1.24 3.68
N PHE A 123 -8.80 -0.82 3.03
CA PHE A 123 -9.68 0.23 3.55
C PHE A 123 -10.37 -0.18 4.86
N VAL A 124 -10.88 -1.40 4.96
CA VAL A 124 -11.53 -1.91 6.18
C VAL A 124 -10.52 -2.02 7.33
N ILE A 125 -9.31 -2.51 7.05
CA ILE A 125 -8.22 -2.57 8.02
C ILE A 125 -7.88 -1.16 8.50
N LEU A 126 -7.72 -0.19 7.59
CA LEU A 126 -7.42 1.19 7.96
C LEU A 126 -8.51 1.80 8.86
N SER A 127 -9.79 1.55 8.56
CA SER A 127 -10.91 2.04 9.38
C SER A 127 -10.84 1.52 10.81
N TYR A 128 -10.67 0.20 11.00
CA TYR A 128 -10.57 -0.39 12.32
C TYR A 128 -9.28 0.03 13.06
N TYR A 129 -8.14 -0.02 12.39
CA TYR A 129 -6.85 0.32 13.01
C TYR A 129 -6.74 1.79 13.40
N SER A 130 -7.37 2.71 12.66
CA SER A 130 -7.35 4.14 13.00
C SER A 130 -8.03 4.43 14.33
N VAL A 131 -9.12 3.73 14.65
CA VAL A 131 -9.82 3.88 15.94
C VAL A 131 -8.95 3.38 17.08
N VAL A 132 -8.37 2.18 16.92
CA VAL A 132 -7.53 1.55 17.94
C VAL A 132 -6.25 2.37 18.19
N ALA A 133 -5.62 2.88 17.13
CA ALA A 133 -4.45 3.75 17.25
C ALA A 133 -4.79 5.09 17.92
N GLY A 134 -5.97 5.65 17.62
CA GLY A 134 -6.50 6.84 18.30
C GLY A 134 -6.67 6.62 19.82
N TRP A 135 -7.13 5.44 20.24
CA TRP A 135 -7.18 5.08 21.66
C TRP A 135 -5.79 4.94 22.29
N ALA A 136 -4.83 4.31 21.59
CA ALA A 136 -3.48 4.14 22.11
C ALA A 136 -2.78 5.50 22.35
N VAL A 137 -2.81 6.39 21.35
CA VAL A 137 -2.25 7.75 21.46
C VAL A 137 -3.02 8.57 22.50
N GLY A 138 -4.34 8.48 22.50
CA GLY A 138 -5.20 9.14 23.46
C GLY A 138 -4.92 8.76 24.90
N TYR A 139 -4.70 7.47 25.16
CA TYR A 139 -4.34 6.99 26.48
C TYR A 139 -2.93 7.43 26.90
N ALA A 140 -1.97 7.41 25.98
CA ALA A 140 -0.63 7.92 26.25
C ALA A 140 -0.63 9.42 26.62
N VAL A 141 -1.43 10.23 25.93
CA VAL A 141 -1.60 11.66 26.23
C VAL A 141 -2.40 11.87 27.53
N LYS A 142 -3.43 11.06 27.77
CA LYS A 142 -4.23 11.08 29.01
C LYS A 142 -3.34 10.83 30.23
N ASP A 143 -2.40 9.89 30.14
CA ASP A 143 -1.50 9.57 31.24
C ASP A 143 -0.61 10.76 31.64
N ILE A 144 -0.29 11.64 30.68
CA ILE A 144 0.52 12.85 30.89
C ILE A 144 -0.33 14.03 31.42
N ILE A 145 -1.55 14.21 30.90
CA ILE A 145 -2.37 15.42 31.17
C ILE A 145 -3.39 15.20 32.30
N ALA A 146 -3.95 14.01 32.42
CA ALA A 146 -5.03 13.68 33.35
C ALA A 146 -4.89 12.22 33.87
N PRO A 147 -3.86 11.94 34.71
CA PRO A 147 -3.56 10.59 35.16
C PRO A 147 -4.69 9.95 35.98
N THR A 148 -5.54 10.76 36.63
CA THR A 148 -6.60 10.30 37.53
C THR A 148 -7.88 9.78 36.85
N MET A 149 -8.07 10.00 35.54
CA MET A 149 -9.26 9.55 34.81
C MET A 149 -9.17 8.06 34.45
N GLY A 150 -10.18 7.25 34.80
CA GLY A 150 -10.23 5.82 34.47
C GLY A 150 -10.40 5.56 32.96
N PHE A 151 -9.93 4.40 32.47
CA PHE A 151 -10.04 4.04 31.04
C PHE A 151 -11.51 4.00 30.56
N GLN A 152 -12.42 3.51 31.38
CA GLN A 152 -13.85 3.43 31.06
C GLN A 152 -14.47 4.82 30.86
N GLU A 153 -14.13 5.80 31.68
CA GLU A 153 -14.63 7.19 31.52
C GLU A 153 -14.03 7.85 30.28
N PHE A 154 -12.75 7.58 30.00
CA PHE A 154 -12.08 8.07 28.80
C PHE A 154 -12.70 7.48 27.52
N ALA A 155 -12.90 6.16 27.46
CA ALA A 155 -13.50 5.48 26.32
C ALA A 155 -14.98 5.83 26.13
N ALA A 156 -15.68 6.19 27.21
CA ALA A 156 -17.07 6.63 27.16
C ALA A 156 -17.23 8.09 26.68
N SER A 157 -16.15 8.88 26.58
CA SER A 157 -16.19 10.28 26.16
C SER A 157 -16.13 10.41 24.62
N PRO A 158 -17.25 10.63 23.91
CA PRO A 158 -17.26 10.53 22.45
C PRO A 158 -16.50 11.69 21.80
N GLY A 159 -16.58 12.89 22.38
CA GLY A 159 -15.91 14.08 21.84
C GLY A 159 -14.38 13.98 21.83
N LEU A 160 -13.80 13.41 22.89
CA LEU A 160 -12.34 13.25 23.02
C LEU A 160 -11.84 12.14 22.07
N VAL A 161 -12.57 11.02 22.01
CA VAL A 161 -12.24 9.91 21.10
C VAL A 161 -12.34 10.32 19.62
N ILE A 162 -13.38 11.08 19.25
CA ILE A 162 -13.54 11.59 17.89
C ILE A 162 -12.44 12.61 17.54
N ALA A 163 -12.07 13.49 18.47
CA ALA A 163 -10.97 14.43 18.25
C ALA A 163 -9.64 13.71 18.04
N LEU A 164 -9.34 12.69 18.84
CA LEU A 164 -8.13 11.87 18.69
C LEU A 164 -8.11 11.07 17.39
N LEU A 165 -9.26 10.51 16.99
CA LEU A 165 -9.41 9.89 15.68
C LEU A 165 -9.09 10.89 14.56
N GLY A 166 -9.62 12.11 14.65
CA GLY A 166 -9.34 13.19 13.71
C GLY A 166 -7.87 13.56 13.63
N VAL A 167 -7.19 13.67 14.79
CA VAL A 167 -5.74 13.92 14.85
C VAL A 167 -4.95 12.77 14.25
N PHE A 168 -5.32 11.51 14.53
CA PHE A 168 -4.64 10.35 13.98
C PHE A 168 -4.80 10.25 12.45
N LEU A 169 -6.01 10.51 11.95
CA LEU A 169 -6.26 10.57 10.51
C LEU A 169 -5.50 11.73 9.85
N LEU A 170 -5.44 12.89 10.50
CA LEU A 170 -4.65 14.03 10.02
C LEU A 170 -3.15 13.68 9.96
N LEU A 171 -2.61 13.05 10.99
CA LEU A 171 -1.22 12.57 11.02
C LEU A 171 -0.96 11.56 9.91
N THR A 172 -1.86 10.59 9.73
CA THR A 172 -1.76 9.60 8.65
C THR A 172 -1.79 10.29 7.28
N PHE A 173 -2.66 11.27 7.09
CA PHE A 173 -2.72 12.06 5.88
C PHE A 173 -1.43 12.86 5.64
N LEU A 174 -0.87 13.50 6.67
CA LEU A 174 0.40 14.22 6.57
C LEU A 174 1.57 13.30 6.24
N VAL A 175 1.61 12.10 6.81
CA VAL A 175 2.62 11.09 6.48
C VAL A 175 2.48 10.63 5.03
N VAL A 176 1.26 10.46 4.53
CA VAL A 176 1.03 10.09 3.12
C VAL A 176 1.47 11.23 2.19
N VAL A 177 1.12 12.49 2.50
CA VAL A 177 1.52 13.63 1.67
C VAL A 177 3.03 13.87 1.72
N GLY A 178 3.67 13.71 2.87
CA GLY A 178 5.12 13.90 3.01
C GLY A 178 5.97 12.69 2.60
N GLY A 179 5.37 11.53 2.39
CA GLY A 179 6.04 10.31 1.92
C GLY A 179 5.93 10.06 0.42
N VAL A 180 5.09 10.83 -0.27
CA VAL A 180 4.92 10.87 -1.73
C VAL A 180 5.87 11.96 -2.26
N GLU A 181 7.16 11.65 -2.29
CA GLU A 181 8.23 12.38 -2.99
C GLU A 181 9.27 11.40 -3.56
#